data_AF-A0A1U7XXN0-F1
#
_entry.id   AF-A0A1U7XXN0-F1
#
_cell.length_a   1.000
_cell.length_b   1.000
_cell.length_c   1.000
_cell.angle_alpha   90.00
_cell.angle_beta   90.00
_cell.angle_gamma   90.00
#
_symmetry.space_group_name_H-M   'P 1'
#
loop_
_entity.id
_entity.type
_entity.pdbx_description
1 polymer ?
#
loop_
_entity_poly.entity_id
_entity_poly.type
_entity_poly.pdbx_seq_one_letter_code
_entity_poly.pdbx_strand_id
1 'polypeptide(L)'
;MRATEIEGVELVAYRLKAVAYSWFELWEDYREEGRPPARWSEFDDAFIDHFLPAEKRAARAAEFENLRLGNRSVWDYHMKFARLTKYAIHMLPTKEARMVAFAQAIENRKLKNRIKREGNSKARSLGNMGESLSGGRSSFRGGSSGPCQSIAQSSSSAPPSGPSQQQWSHFRPGQGNKGSHQRGRSGERFQQQ
;
A
#
# COMPACT_ATOMS: atom_id res chain seq x y z
N MET A 1 33.67 -21.59 6.05
CA MET A 1 33.16 -21.86 7.41
C MET A 1 31.74 -21.35 7.49
N ARG A 2 30.80 -22.13 8.05
CA ARG A 2 29.45 -21.63 8.39
C ARG A 2 29.52 -21.16 9.84
N ALA A 3 29.04 -19.95 10.12
CA ALA A 3 28.92 -19.47 11.49
C ALA A 3 27.93 -20.37 12.25
N THR A 4 28.21 -20.62 13.52
CA THR A 4 27.30 -21.31 14.43
C THR A 4 26.11 -20.42 14.79
N GLU A 5 25.04 -20.99 15.35
CA GLU A 5 23.86 -20.22 15.77
C GLU A 5 24.18 -19.10 16.78
N ILE A 6 25.24 -19.28 17.57
CA ILE A 6 25.67 -18.32 18.60
C ILE A 6 26.53 -17.23 17.94
N GLU A 7 27.52 -17.61 17.13
CA GLU A 7 28.37 -16.67 16.38
C GLU A 7 27.55 -15.76 15.47
N GLY A 8 26.41 -16.24 14.96
CA GLY A 8 25.49 -15.45 14.13
C GLY A 8 24.96 -14.20 14.85
N VAL A 9 24.59 -14.32 16.13
CA VAL A 9 24.08 -13.20 16.93
C VAL A 9 25.17 -12.17 17.15
N GLU A 10 26.37 -12.61 17.55
CA GLU A 10 27.52 -11.74 17.75
C GLU A 10 27.86 -10.95 16.47
N LEU A 11 27.92 -11.63 15.33
CA LEU A 11 28.23 -11.01 14.04
C LEU A 11 27.20 -9.96 13.62
N VAL A 12 25.93 -10.16 13.94
CA VAL A 12 24.88 -9.17 13.66
C VAL A 12 24.94 -8.01 14.63
N ALA A 13 25.21 -8.25 15.92
CA ALA A 13 25.39 -7.19 16.91
C ALA A 13 26.43 -6.15 16.45
N TYR A 14 27.55 -6.59 15.88
CA TYR A 14 28.57 -5.69 15.29
C TYR A 14 28.07 -4.84 14.11
N ARG A 15 26.99 -5.23 13.44
CA ARG A 15 26.41 -4.52 12.29
C ARG A 15 25.24 -3.62 12.65
N LEU A 16 24.61 -3.83 13.81
CA LEU A 16 23.49 -3.00 14.25
C LEU A 16 23.96 -1.57 14.55
N LYS A 17 23.10 -0.60 14.25
CA LYS A 17 23.39 0.83 14.44
C LYS A 17 22.15 1.55 14.93
N ALA A 18 22.38 2.68 15.63
CA ALA A 18 21.34 3.57 16.12
C ALA A 18 20.26 2.79 16.91
N VAL A 19 18.98 3.02 16.61
CA VAL A 19 17.83 2.41 17.31
C VAL A 19 17.91 0.88 17.36
N ALA A 20 18.46 0.24 16.33
CA ALA A 20 18.57 -1.22 16.31
C ALA A 20 19.60 -1.75 17.30
N TYR A 21 20.70 -1.01 17.53
CA TYR A 21 21.69 -1.39 18.52
C TYR A 21 21.17 -1.15 19.95
N SER A 22 20.52 0.00 20.20
CA SER A 22 19.91 0.28 21.51
C SER A 22 18.83 -0.73 21.90
N TRP A 23 18.04 -1.21 20.92
CA TRP A 23 17.11 -2.30 21.15
C TRP A 23 17.83 -3.61 21.49
N PHE A 24 18.93 -3.93 20.81
CA PHE A 24 19.70 -5.16 21.05
C PHE A 24 20.32 -5.19 22.45
N GLU A 25 20.91 -4.08 22.90
CA GLU A 25 21.42 -3.96 24.27
C GLU A 25 20.32 -4.24 25.30
N LEU A 26 19.16 -3.60 25.13
CA LEU A 26 18.02 -3.80 26.00
C LEU A 26 17.49 -5.26 25.95
N TRP A 27 17.46 -5.86 24.77
CA TRP A 27 16.99 -7.23 24.59
C TRP A 27 17.95 -8.24 25.23
N GLU A 28 19.26 -8.07 25.11
CA GLU A 28 20.25 -8.90 25.81
C GLU A 28 20.18 -8.70 27.33
N ASP A 29 20.02 -7.45 27.83
CA ASP A 29 19.91 -7.16 29.27
C ASP A 29 18.68 -7.83 29.92
N TYR A 30 17.59 -8.02 29.17
CA TYR A 30 16.40 -8.75 29.66
C TYR A 30 16.58 -10.26 29.68
N ARG A 31 17.65 -10.81 29.08
CA ARG A 31 17.94 -12.24 29.16
C ARG A 31 18.50 -12.53 30.55
N GLU A 32 17.83 -13.40 31.28
CA GLU A 32 18.20 -13.74 32.67
C GLU A 32 19.69 -14.11 32.80
N GLU A 33 20.30 -13.61 33.87
CA GLU A 33 21.70 -13.84 34.18
C GLU A 33 21.97 -15.36 34.37
N GLY A 34 22.96 -15.89 33.65
CA GLY A 34 23.27 -17.32 33.64
C GLY A 34 22.57 -18.14 32.55
N ARG A 35 21.76 -17.53 31.67
CA ARG A 35 21.25 -18.21 30.47
C ARG A 35 22.37 -18.54 29.48
N PRO A 36 22.22 -19.61 28.66
CA PRO A 36 23.11 -19.87 27.54
C PRO A 36 23.21 -18.66 26.61
N PRO A 37 24.28 -18.52 25.80
CA PRO A 37 24.36 -17.48 24.78
C PRO A 37 23.14 -17.46 23.85
N ALA A 38 22.76 -16.29 23.38
CA ALA A 38 21.62 -16.13 22.48
C ALA A 38 21.81 -16.97 21.22
N ARG A 39 20.76 -17.71 20.85
CA ARG A 39 20.71 -18.45 19.58
C ARG A 39 20.17 -17.54 18.50
N TRP A 40 20.66 -17.72 17.27
CA TRP A 40 20.19 -16.96 16.11
C TRP A 40 18.66 -16.98 15.95
N SER A 41 18.00 -18.11 16.20
CA SER A 41 16.53 -18.20 16.10
C SER A 41 15.81 -17.32 17.11
N GLU A 42 16.29 -17.26 18.36
CA GLU A 42 15.70 -16.41 19.41
C GLU A 42 15.86 -14.93 19.07
N PHE A 43 17.05 -14.56 18.58
CA PHE A 43 17.32 -13.21 18.10
C PHE A 43 16.45 -12.85 16.90
N ASP A 44 16.36 -13.72 15.88
CA ASP A 44 15.60 -13.46 14.66
C ASP A 44 14.11 -13.27 14.95
N ASP A 45 13.52 -14.14 15.78
CA ASP A 45 12.13 -14.03 16.20
C ASP A 45 11.87 -12.72 16.96
N ALA A 46 12.71 -12.40 17.96
CA ALA A 46 12.57 -11.17 18.75
C ALA A 46 12.78 -9.90 17.90
N PHE A 47 13.75 -9.92 16.98
CA PHE A 47 14.05 -8.82 16.09
C PHE A 47 12.88 -8.56 15.13
N ILE A 48 12.35 -9.62 14.51
CA ILE A 48 11.21 -9.52 13.61
C ILE A 48 9.97 -9.05 14.36
N ASP A 49 9.69 -9.57 15.55
CA ASP A 49 8.51 -9.14 16.31
C ASP A 49 8.60 -7.69 16.79
N HIS A 50 9.80 -7.20 17.12
CA HIS A 50 9.99 -5.80 17.51
C HIS A 50 9.86 -4.83 16.33
N PHE A 51 10.60 -5.06 15.24
CA PHE A 51 10.66 -4.12 14.11
C PHE A 51 9.53 -4.33 13.10
N LEU A 52 9.00 -5.55 13.02
CA LEU A 52 7.94 -5.92 12.11
C LEU A 52 6.89 -6.84 12.79
N PRO A 53 6.13 -6.28 13.76
CA PRO A 53 5.11 -7.02 14.51
C PRO A 53 4.16 -7.83 13.64
N ALA A 54 3.63 -8.91 14.23
CA ALA A 54 2.73 -9.84 13.58
C ALA A 54 1.53 -9.15 12.89
N GLU A 55 0.96 -8.10 13.49
CA GLU A 55 -0.16 -7.34 12.92
C GLU A 55 0.25 -6.65 11.63
N LYS A 56 1.46 -6.07 11.58
CA LYS A 56 1.97 -5.43 10.36
C LYS A 56 2.23 -6.48 9.28
N ARG A 57 2.76 -7.65 9.65
CA ARG A 57 2.98 -8.76 8.71
C ARG A 57 1.65 -9.29 8.16
N ALA A 58 0.66 -9.50 9.04
CA ALA A 58 -0.69 -9.93 8.68
C ALA A 58 -1.38 -8.92 7.75
N ALA A 59 -1.26 -7.62 8.04
CA ALA A 59 -1.79 -6.57 7.15
C ALA A 59 -1.16 -6.61 5.75
N ARG A 60 0.14 -6.92 5.63
CA ARG A 60 0.81 -7.10 4.34
C ARG A 60 0.37 -8.39 3.62
N ALA A 61 0.11 -9.46 4.36
CA ALA A 61 -0.46 -10.69 3.79
C ALA A 61 -1.88 -10.43 3.26
N ALA A 62 -2.73 -9.73 4.01
CA ALA A 62 -4.04 -9.32 3.54
C ALA A 62 -3.97 -8.38 2.33
N GLU A 63 -2.99 -7.47 2.27
CA GLU A 63 -2.72 -6.65 1.08
C GLU A 63 -2.38 -7.54 -0.15
N PHE A 64 -1.65 -8.63 0.07
CA PHE A 64 -1.30 -9.59 -0.97
C PHE A 64 -2.52 -10.37 -1.48
N GLU A 65 -3.37 -10.88 -0.58
CA GLU A 65 -4.60 -11.60 -0.95
C GLU A 65 -5.52 -10.76 -1.83
N ASN A 66 -5.61 -9.47 -1.50
CA ASN A 66 -6.42 -8.50 -2.25
C ASN A 66 -5.69 -7.91 -3.47
N LEU A 67 -4.45 -8.35 -3.74
CA LEU A 67 -3.64 -7.82 -4.83
C LEU A 67 -4.19 -8.31 -6.18
N ARG A 68 -4.93 -7.43 -6.85
CA ARG A 68 -5.38 -7.62 -8.24
C ARG A 68 -4.63 -6.69 -9.18
N LEU A 69 -4.29 -7.20 -10.37
CA LEU A 69 -3.72 -6.39 -11.45
C LEU A 69 -4.65 -5.23 -11.82
N GLY A 70 -5.95 -5.52 -11.98
CA GLY A 70 -6.97 -4.51 -12.25
C GLY A 70 -6.61 -3.64 -13.45
N ASN A 71 -6.68 -2.32 -13.26
CA ASN A 71 -6.29 -1.33 -14.27
C ASN A 71 -4.83 -0.87 -14.16
N ARG A 72 -4.03 -1.41 -13.22
CA ARG A 72 -2.64 -1.01 -13.01
C ARG A 72 -1.75 -1.46 -14.19
N SER A 73 -0.57 -0.86 -14.30
CA SER A 73 0.45 -1.39 -15.22
C SER A 73 0.94 -2.76 -14.72
N VAL A 74 1.47 -3.57 -15.63
CA VAL A 74 2.08 -4.86 -15.27
C VAL A 74 3.29 -4.65 -14.36
N TRP A 75 4.06 -3.59 -14.59
CA TRP A 75 5.22 -3.23 -13.78
C TRP A 75 4.85 -2.88 -12.34
N ASP A 76 3.84 -2.02 -12.12
CA ASP A 76 3.40 -1.65 -10.77
C ASP A 76 2.89 -2.86 -9.99
N TYR A 77 2.15 -3.74 -10.68
CA TYR A 77 1.70 -4.99 -10.09
C TYR A 77 2.87 -5.90 -9.73
N HIS A 78 3.85 -6.05 -10.62
CA HIS A 78 5.05 -6.84 -10.36
C HIS A 78 5.83 -6.34 -9.14
N MET A 79 6.08 -5.03 -9.04
CA MET A 79 6.75 -4.43 -7.88
C MET A 79 6.01 -4.70 -6.56
N LYS A 80 4.67 -4.54 -6.56
CA LYS A 80 3.85 -4.86 -5.38
C LYS A 80 3.84 -6.36 -5.07
N PHE A 81 3.69 -7.20 -6.08
CA PHE A 81 3.70 -8.64 -5.94
C PHE A 81 5.02 -9.11 -5.31
N ALA A 82 6.17 -8.70 -5.86
CA ALA A 82 7.48 -9.06 -5.34
C ALA A 82 7.68 -8.59 -3.89
N ARG A 83 7.25 -7.36 -3.58
CA ARG A 83 7.35 -6.80 -2.23
C ARG A 83 6.49 -7.55 -1.20
N LEU A 84 5.29 -7.97 -1.59
CA LEU A 84 4.29 -8.53 -0.68
C LEU A 84 4.39 -10.04 -0.53
N THR A 85 4.90 -10.75 -1.54
CA THR A 85 4.96 -12.23 -1.53
C THR A 85 5.76 -12.78 -0.34
N LYS A 86 6.75 -12.03 0.16
CA LYS A 86 7.53 -12.41 1.35
C LYS A 86 6.69 -12.51 2.64
N TYR A 87 5.49 -11.94 2.67
CA TYR A 87 4.56 -12.02 3.80
C TYR A 87 3.48 -13.10 3.62
N ALA A 88 3.36 -13.65 2.41
CA ALA A 88 2.37 -14.66 2.05
C ALA A 88 3.04 -15.98 1.62
N ILE A 89 4.19 -16.31 2.25
CA ILE A 89 4.98 -17.52 1.92
C ILE A 89 4.12 -18.79 2.08
N HIS A 90 3.22 -18.82 3.06
CA HIS A 90 2.29 -19.93 3.25
C HIS A 90 1.32 -20.13 2.07
N MET A 91 1.00 -19.06 1.31
CA MET A 91 0.18 -19.16 0.10
C MET A 91 0.97 -19.55 -1.14
N LEU A 92 2.21 -19.07 -1.23
CA LEU A 92 3.09 -19.29 -2.38
C LEU A 92 4.45 -19.82 -1.95
N PRO A 93 4.49 -21.06 -1.41
CA PRO A 93 5.70 -21.62 -0.79
C PRO A 93 6.81 -21.80 -1.83
N THR A 94 6.46 -22.19 -3.05
CA THR A 94 7.41 -22.49 -4.12
C THR A 94 7.56 -21.34 -5.10
N LYS A 95 8.70 -21.31 -5.80
CA LYS A 95 8.95 -20.32 -6.87
C LYS A 95 7.96 -20.52 -8.01
N GLU A 96 7.62 -21.77 -8.29
CA GLU A 96 6.67 -22.21 -9.30
C GLU A 96 5.28 -21.67 -8.99
N ALA A 97 4.81 -21.81 -7.74
CA ALA A 97 3.53 -21.24 -7.31
C ALA A 97 3.46 -19.73 -7.52
N ARG A 98 4.56 -19.01 -7.21
CA ARG A 98 4.66 -17.56 -7.44
C ARG A 98 4.54 -17.20 -8.91
N MET A 99 5.23 -17.93 -9.79
CA MET A 99 5.19 -17.71 -11.24
C MET A 99 3.79 -17.96 -11.81
N VAL A 100 3.15 -19.06 -11.39
CA VAL A 100 1.79 -19.42 -11.82
C VAL A 100 0.79 -18.36 -11.37
N ALA A 101 0.82 -17.93 -10.11
CA ALA A 101 -0.07 -16.89 -9.60
C ALA A 101 0.07 -15.57 -10.37
N PHE A 102 1.31 -15.18 -10.71
CA PHE A 102 1.56 -14.00 -11.52
C PHE A 102 0.99 -14.13 -12.93
N ALA A 103 1.23 -15.25 -13.62
CA ALA A 103 0.71 -15.51 -14.96
C ALA A 103 -0.82 -15.48 -14.99
N GLN A 104 -1.46 -16.15 -14.02
CA GLN A 104 -2.91 -16.14 -13.87
C GLN A 104 -3.47 -14.72 -13.68
N ALA A 105 -2.79 -13.85 -12.93
CA ALA A 105 -3.23 -12.46 -12.77
C ALA A 105 -3.22 -11.67 -14.09
N ILE A 106 -2.24 -11.93 -14.97
CA ILE A 106 -2.20 -11.32 -16.31
C ILE A 106 -3.32 -11.86 -17.21
N GLU A 107 -3.53 -13.16 -17.22
CA GLU A 107 -4.57 -13.81 -18.03
C GLU A 107 -5.97 -13.36 -17.62
N ASN A 108 -6.24 -13.26 -16.32
CA ASN A 108 -7.51 -12.77 -15.79
C ASN A 108 -7.83 -11.34 -16.28
N ARG A 109 -6.83 -10.46 -16.41
CA ARG A 109 -7.03 -9.12 -17.00
C ARG A 109 -7.38 -9.20 -18.48
N LYS A 110 -6.69 -10.07 -19.24
CA LYS A 110 -6.99 -10.27 -20.67
C LYS A 110 -8.44 -10.73 -20.87
N LEU A 111 -8.88 -11.71 -20.08
CA LEU A 111 -10.24 -12.23 -20.11
C LEU A 111 -11.28 -11.16 -19.76
N LYS A 112 -11.06 -10.42 -18.66
CA LYS A 112 -11.94 -9.32 -18.24
C LYS A 112 -12.09 -8.24 -19.30
N ASN A 113 -11.00 -7.92 -20.01
CA ASN A 113 -11.03 -6.96 -21.12
C ASN A 113 -11.82 -7.47 -22.33
N ARG A 114 -11.77 -8.78 -22.64
CA ARG A 114 -12.55 -9.38 -23.73
C ARG A 114 -14.05 -9.31 -23.45
N ILE A 115 -14.46 -9.75 -22.26
CA ILE A 115 -15.88 -9.75 -21.84
C ILE A 115 -16.45 -8.32 -21.87
N LYS A 116 -15.69 -7.32 -21.40
CA LYS A 116 -16.13 -5.91 -21.45
C LYS A 116 -16.40 -5.41 -22.87
N ARG A 117 -15.62 -5.86 -23.87
CA ARG A 117 -15.81 -5.46 -25.27
C ARG A 117 -17.05 -6.12 -25.88
N GLU A 118 -17.25 -7.41 -25.62
CA GLU A 118 -18.40 -8.18 -26.11
C GLU A 118 -19.73 -7.72 -25.49
N GLY A 119 -19.74 -7.35 -24.21
CA GLY A 119 -20.93 -6.74 -23.59
C GLY A 119 -21.30 -5.40 -24.20
N ASN A 120 -20.31 -4.58 -24.57
CA ASN A 120 -20.53 -3.26 -25.16
C ASN A 120 -20.97 -3.31 -26.63
N SER A 121 -20.62 -4.36 -27.39
CA SER A 121 -21.13 -4.54 -28.75
C SER A 121 -22.60 -4.97 -28.80
N LYS A 122 -23.08 -5.73 -27.81
CA LYS A 122 -24.51 -6.08 -27.69
C LYS A 122 -25.40 -4.87 -27.40
N ALA A 123 -24.97 -3.95 -26.52
CA ALA A 123 -25.76 -2.76 -26.19
C ALA A 123 -25.95 -1.82 -27.39
N ARG A 124 -24.93 -1.68 -28.25
CA ARG A 124 -25.01 -0.85 -29.48
C ARG A 124 -25.88 -1.47 -30.56
N SER A 125 -26.02 -2.79 -30.61
CA SER A 125 -26.87 -3.47 -31.60
C SER A 125 -28.36 -3.32 -31.30
N LEU A 126 -28.76 -3.21 -30.03
CA LEU A 126 -30.17 -3.10 -29.63
C LEU A 126 -30.75 -1.68 -29.83
N GLY A 127 -29.90 -0.66 -30.00
CA GLY A 127 -30.33 0.74 -30.17
C GLY A 127 -30.62 1.18 -31.61
N ASN A 128 -30.58 0.29 -32.61
CA ASN A 128 -30.72 0.65 -34.03
C ASN A 128 -31.85 -0.08 -34.78
N MET A 129 -32.83 -0.63 -34.07
CA MET A 129 -34.09 -1.09 -34.67
C MET A 129 -35.23 -0.20 -34.20
N GLY A 130 -35.40 0.96 -34.83
CA GLY A 130 -36.45 1.88 -34.40
C GLY A 130 -36.66 3.11 -35.25
N GLU A 131 -36.36 3.09 -36.56
CA GLU A 131 -36.89 4.08 -37.51
C GLU A 131 -36.49 3.65 -38.93
N SER A 132 -37.48 3.31 -39.76
CA SER A 132 -37.48 3.36 -41.24
C SER A 132 -38.23 2.19 -41.88
N LEU A 133 -39.51 2.00 -41.57
CA LEU A 133 -40.44 1.30 -42.46
C LEU A 133 -41.86 1.88 -42.32
N SER A 134 -42.13 2.93 -43.09
CA SER A 134 -43.45 3.41 -43.53
C SER A 134 -43.18 4.67 -44.35
N GLY A 135 -43.29 4.67 -45.69
CA GLY A 135 -44.53 4.38 -46.40
C GLY A 135 -45.15 5.73 -46.78
N GLY A 136 -45.12 6.07 -48.07
CA GLY A 136 -45.30 7.43 -48.55
C GLY A 136 -46.73 8.01 -48.55
N ARG A 137 -46.77 9.28 -49.00
CA ARG A 137 -47.92 10.09 -49.47
C ARG A 137 -48.90 10.60 -48.41
N SER A 138 -48.98 11.93 -48.27
CA SER A 138 -49.99 12.74 -48.96
C SER A 138 -50.01 14.19 -48.45
N SER A 139 -50.17 15.11 -49.39
CA SER A 139 -50.44 16.53 -49.13
C SER A 139 -51.88 16.68 -48.65
N PHE A 140 -52.09 17.30 -47.48
CA PHE A 140 -53.34 18.01 -47.20
C PHE A 140 -53.08 19.34 -46.49
N ARG A 141 -53.88 20.28 -46.94
CA ARG A 141 -53.81 21.73 -46.82
C ARG A 141 -54.67 22.19 -45.65
N GLY A 142 -54.24 23.26 -44.99
CA GLY A 142 -55.07 24.07 -44.08
C GLY A 142 -54.55 24.01 -42.65
N GLY A 143 -54.33 25.12 -41.95
CA GLY A 143 -54.57 26.52 -42.23
C GLY A 143 -54.37 27.29 -40.94
N SER A 144 -53.81 28.49 -41.05
CA SER A 144 -53.95 29.66 -40.16
C SER A 144 -53.75 29.48 -38.65
N SER A 145 -52.74 30.13 -38.07
CA SER A 145 -52.95 31.46 -37.45
C SER A 145 -51.76 31.86 -36.56
N GLY A 146 -51.34 33.13 -36.69
CA GLY A 146 -50.62 33.87 -35.64
C GLY A 146 -49.16 34.24 -35.94
N PRO A 147 -48.87 35.54 -36.15
CA PRO A 147 -47.52 36.08 -36.06
C PRO A 147 -47.36 36.95 -34.79
N CYS A 148 -46.33 36.69 -33.98
CA CYS A 148 -45.76 37.61 -32.96
C CYS A 148 -44.34 37.08 -32.63
N GLN A 149 -43.28 37.60 -33.26
CA GLN A 149 -42.41 38.71 -32.83
C GLN A 149 -41.59 38.48 -31.54
N SER A 150 -40.26 38.62 -31.73
CA SER A 150 -39.22 39.10 -30.81
C SER A 150 -38.71 38.13 -29.72
N ILE A 151 -37.47 38.14 -29.21
CA ILE A 151 -36.15 38.75 -29.50
C ILE A 151 -35.14 38.03 -28.57
N ALA A 152 -33.86 37.95 -28.97
CA ALA A 152 -32.59 37.76 -28.23
C ALA A 152 -32.54 36.85 -26.96
N GLN A 153 -31.74 35.77 -26.94
CA GLN A 153 -30.28 35.70 -26.68
C GLN A 153 -29.77 36.21 -25.30
N SER A 154 -29.02 35.30 -24.65
CA SER A 154 -28.07 35.47 -23.52
C SER A 154 -28.66 35.35 -22.11
N SER A 155 -27.94 34.88 -21.09
CA SER A 155 -26.78 34.01 -20.92
C SER A 155 -26.61 33.83 -19.40
N SER A 156 -25.93 32.76 -18.99
CA SER A 156 -25.29 32.55 -17.68
C SER A 156 -26.18 32.32 -16.44
N SER A 157 -26.06 31.11 -15.90
CA SER A 157 -26.10 30.89 -14.45
C SER A 157 -25.07 29.80 -14.12
N ALA A 158 -24.17 30.17 -13.21
CA ALA A 158 -22.93 29.50 -12.85
C ALA A 158 -23.15 28.17 -12.09
N PRO A 159 -22.14 27.27 -12.06
CA PRO A 159 -22.14 26.13 -11.14
C PRO A 159 -21.71 26.56 -9.73
N PRO A 160 -22.20 25.92 -8.65
CA PRO A 160 -21.71 26.21 -7.31
C PRO A 160 -20.31 25.63 -7.08
N SER A 161 -19.50 26.45 -6.44
CA SER A 161 -18.11 26.23 -6.06
C SER A 161 -17.96 25.18 -4.95
N GLY A 162 -16.93 24.35 -5.06
CA GLY A 162 -16.13 23.89 -3.92
C GLY A 162 -14.66 24.29 -4.16
N PRO A 163 -13.70 24.10 -3.24
CA PRO A 163 -13.79 23.55 -1.88
C PRO A 163 -13.23 24.50 -0.79
N SER A 164 -13.70 24.35 0.45
CA SER A 164 -13.05 24.96 1.62
C SER A 164 -11.78 24.18 1.98
N GLN A 165 -10.63 24.83 1.81
CA GLN A 165 -9.39 24.41 2.47
C GLN A 165 -9.51 24.62 3.97
N GLN A 166 -9.22 23.58 4.76
CA GLN A 166 -8.80 23.74 6.14
C GLN A 166 -7.34 23.29 6.27
N GLN A 167 -6.48 24.29 6.03
CA GLN A 167 -5.32 24.66 6.82
C GLN A 167 -5.03 23.78 8.05
N TRP A 168 -3.98 22.96 7.96
CA TRP A 168 -3.22 22.52 9.13
C TRP A 168 -1.88 23.24 9.09
N SER A 169 -1.76 24.32 9.87
CA SER A 169 -0.51 25.01 10.03
C SER A 169 -0.20 25.22 11.51
N HIS A 170 1.03 24.81 11.87
CA HIS A 170 1.82 25.15 13.06
C HIS A 170 1.73 24.21 14.27
N PHE A 171 2.46 23.10 14.21
CA PHE A 171 3.14 22.56 15.39
C PHE A 171 4.55 23.16 15.47
N ARG A 172 4.82 23.91 16.54
CA ARG A 172 6.09 24.56 16.87
C ARG A 172 6.77 23.73 17.98
N PRO A 173 7.98 23.20 17.81
CA PRO A 173 8.70 22.64 18.95
C PRO A 173 9.37 23.78 19.73
N GLY A 174 9.06 23.87 21.02
CA GLY A 174 9.71 24.78 21.95
C GLY A 174 11.13 24.33 22.25
N GLN A 175 12.10 25.23 22.04
CA GLN A 175 13.44 25.15 22.61
C GLN A 175 13.35 25.32 24.13
N GLY A 176 13.73 24.27 24.88
CA GLY A 176 14.06 24.35 26.29
C GLY A 176 15.54 24.00 26.47
N ASN A 177 16.34 24.98 26.88
CA ASN A 177 17.75 24.85 27.21
C ASN A 177 17.93 24.76 28.73
N LYS A 178 19.01 24.09 29.15
CA LYS A 178 19.65 24.03 30.48
C LYS A 178 19.28 22.88 31.42
N GLY A 179 20.31 22.06 31.67
CA GLY A 179 20.40 21.11 32.77
C GLY A 179 21.73 20.36 32.73
N SER A 180 22.84 21.05 32.93
CA SER A 180 24.17 20.44 33.10
C SER A 180 24.26 19.74 34.45
N HIS A 181 24.23 18.41 34.48
CA HIS A 181 24.61 17.65 35.68
C HIS A 181 26.09 17.29 35.63
N GLN A 182 26.77 17.72 36.70
CA GLN A 182 28.17 17.52 36.96
C GLN A 182 28.54 16.04 37.01
N ARG A 183 29.64 15.72 36.34
CA ARG A 183 30.39 14.47 36.46
C ARG A 183 31.13 14.50 37.80
N GLY A 184 30.58 13.82 38.80
CA GLY A 184 31.26 13.51 40.06
C GLY A 184 32.37 12.48 39.82
N ARG A 185 33.59 12.89 40.16
CA ARG A 185 34.82 12.10 40.14
C ARG A 185 34.99 11.51 41.55
N SER A 186 34.98 10.20 41.69
CA SER A 186 35.50 9.53 42.89
C SER A 186 36.29 8.30 42.46
N GLY A 187 37.61 8.43 42.54
CA GLY A 187 38.53 7.29 42.55
C GLY A 187 39.02 7.10 43.97
N GLU A 188 39.01 5.84 44.44
CA GLU A 188 39.65 5.27 45.63
C GLU A 188 39.43 3.76 45.43
N ARG A 189 40.37 2.91 44.99
CA ARG A 189 41.68 2.45 45.52
C ARG A 189 41.65 1.99 46.98
N PHE A 190 41.41 0.69 47.19
CA PHE A 190 41.97 -0.14 48.29
C PHE A 190 42.08 -1.58 47.76
N GLN A 191 43.30 -2.06 47.41
CA GLN A 191 44.33 -2.73 48.23
C GLN A 191 44.05 -4.21 48.53
N GLN A 192 45.04 -5.00 48.11
CA GLN A 192 45.26 -6.42 48.39
C GLN A 192 45.50 -6.65 49.89
N GLN A 193 45.01 -7.77 50.39
CA GLN A 193 45.75 -8.68 51.25
C GLN A 193 45.27 -10.10 50.99
#